data_AF-A0A961IA41-F1
#
_entry.id   AF-A0A961IA41-F1
#
_cell.length_a   1.000
_cell.length_b   1.000
_cell.length_c   1.000
_cell.angle_alpha   90.00
_cell.angle_beta   90.00
_cell.angle_gamma   90.00
#
_symmetry.space_group_name_H-M   'P 1'
#
loop_
_entity.id
_entity.type
_entity.pdbx_description
1 polymer ?
#
loop_
_entity_poly.entity_id
_entity_poly.type
_entity_poly.pdbx_seq_one_letter_code
_entity_poly.pdbx_strand_id
1 'polypeptide(L)' 'NFYAYVNDYRVAEACRLLRSPDYRDHPVARIGMECGFVSRSVFYEVFRKKLGTTPAAYRQNKDNTG' A
#
# COMPACT_ATOMS: atom_id res chain seq x y z
N ASN A 1 12.00 -13.87 -10.79
CA ASN A 1 11.46 -14.38 -9.50
C ASN A 1 9.96 -14.09 -9.47
N PHE A 2 9.12 -15.12 -9.59
CA PHE A 2 7.66 -14.99 -9.66
C PHE A 2 7.05 -14.20 -8.49
N TYR A 3 7.57 -14.39 -7.28
CA TYR A 3 7.10 -13.69 -6.08
C TYR A 3 7.35 -12.17 -6.13
N ALA A 4 8.46 -11.75 -6.74
CA ALA A 4 8.76 -10.33 -6.89
C ALA A 4 7.75 -9.65 -7.83
N TYR A 5 7.41 -10.31 -8.94
CA TYR A 5 6.41 -9.83 -9.90
C TYR A 5 5.02 -9.69 -9.27
N VAL A 6 4.58 -10.72 -8.52
CA VAL A 6 3.30 -10.66 -7.80
C VAL A 6 3.30 -9.53 -6.77
N ASN A 7 4.39 -9.37 -6.01
CA ASN A 7 4.50 -8.29 -5.03
C ASN A 7 4.48 -6.91 -5.68
N ASP A 8 5.07 -6.73 -6.87
CA ASP A 8 4.99 -5.49 -7.63
C ASP A 8 3.56 -5.14 -8.01
N TYR A 9 2.80 -6.12 -8.52
CA TYR A 9 1.39 -5.94 -8.83
C TYR A 9 0.58 -5.55 -7.58
N ARG A 10 0.78 -6.26 -6.46
CA ARG A 10 0.08 -5.97 -5.20
C ARG A 10 0.40 -4.58 -4.64
N VAL A 11 1.65 -4.14 -4.71
CA VAL A 11 2.06 -2.80 -4.27
C VAL A 11 1.45 -1.72 -5.16
N ALA A 12 1.42 -1.94 -6.48
CA ALA A 12 0.81 -1.01 -7.42
C ALA A 12 -0.69 -0.83 -7.13
N GLU A 13 -1.41 -1.92 -6.86
CA GLU A 13 -2.82 -1.87 -6.50
C GLU A 13 -3.04 -1.20 -5.13
N ALA A 14 -2.21 -1.51 -4.12
CA ALA A 14 -2.27 -0.84 -2.83
C ALA A 14 -2.08 0.68 -2.97
N CYS A 15 -1.18 1.13 -3.85
CA CYS A 15 -1.01 2.55 -4.15
C CYS A 15 -2.25 3.18 -4.78
N ARG A 16 -2.95 2.45 -5.64
CA ARG A 16 -4.20 2.91 -6.28
C ARG A 16 -5.28 3.11 -5.21
N LEU A 17 -5.47 2.11 -4.35
CA LEU A 17 -6.46 2.15 -3.27
C LEU A 17 -6.13 3.23 -2.24
N LEU A 18 -4.89 3.34 -1.79
CA LEU A 18 -4.45 4.37 -0.82
C LEU A 18 -4.66 5.81 -1.31
N ARG A 19 -4.79 6.03 -2.63
CA ARG A 19 -5.04 7.35 -3.23
C ARG A 19 -6.50 7.57 -3.64
N SER A 20 -7.34 6.54 -3.55
CA SER A 20 -8.74 6.61 -3.92
C SER A 20 -9.56 7.29 -2.81
N PRO A 21 -10.43 8.26 -3.13
CA PRO A 21 -11.35 8.86 -2.18
C PRO A 21 -12.24 7.83 -1.48
N ASP A 22 -12.69 6.80 -2.21
CA ASP A 22 -13.57 5.73 -1.69
C ASP A 22 -12.92 4.91 -0.57
N TYR A 23 -11.58 4.92 -0.52
CA TYR A 23 -10.79 4.17 0.45
C TYR A 23 -10.16 5.06 1.52
N ARG A 24 -10.53 6.34 1.59
CA ARG A 24 -9.93 7.31 2.54
C ARG A 24 -10.07 6.85 3.99
N ASP A 25 -11.25 6.37 4.35
CA ASP A 25 -11.58 5.91 5.71
C ASP A 25 -11.22 4.43 5.95
N HIS A 26 -10.73 3.72 4.92
CA HIS A 26 -10.33 2.33 5.08
C HIS A 26 -9.00 2.25 5.85
N PRO A 27 -8.86 1.34 6.83
CA PRO A 27 -7.59 1.10 7.48
C PRO A 27 -6.52 0.68 6.46
N VAL A 28 -5.33 1.28 6.56
CA VAL A 28 -4.19 0.97 5.67
C VAL A 28 -3.86 -0.53 5.65
N ALA A 29 -3.96 -1.19 6.82
CA ALA A 29 -3.76 -2.62 6.92
C ALA A 29 -4.82 -3.42 6.15
N ARG A 30 -6.08 -2.97 6.15
CA ARG A 30 -7.17 -3.61 5.40
C ARG A 30 -6.92 -3.54 3.89
N ILE A 31 -6.47 -2.39 3.39
CA ILE A 31 -6.07 -2.22 1.98
C ILE A 31 -4.99 -3.24 1.60
N GLY A 32 -3.97 -3.43 2.45
CA GLY A 32 -2.95 -4.46 2.22
C GLY A 32 -3.51 -5.88 2.12
N MET A 33 -4.46 -6.23 2.99
CA MET A 33 -5.12 -7.55 2.93
C MET A 33 -5.95 -7.71 1.65
N GLU A 34 -6.68 -6.68 1.23
CA GLU A 34 -7.46 -6.66 -0.02
C GLU A 34 -6.56 -6.80 -1.26
N CYS A 35 -5.33 -6.27 -1.20
CA CYS A 35 -4.31 -6.49 -2.22
C CYS A 35 -3.64 -7.88 -2.14
N GLY A 36 -4.10 -8.79 -1.28
CA GLY A 36 -3.61 -10.17 -1.20
C GLY A 36 -2.31 -10.36 -0.43
N PHE A 37 -1.94 -9.42 0.45
CA PHE A 37 -0.88 -9.65 1.43
C PHE A 37 -1.36 -10.56 2.56
N VAL A 38 -0.51 -11.49 2.97
CA VAL A 38 -0.83 -12.48 4.02
C VAL A 38 -0.85 -11.88 5.43
N SER A 39 -0.20 -10.73 5.63
CA SER A 39 -0.19 -10.04 6.91
C SER A 39 0.19 -8.57 6.75
N ARG A 40 -0.15 -7.76 7.77
CA ARG A 40 0.23 -6.35 7.87
C ARG A 40 1.75 -6.16 7.82
N SER A 41 2.52 -7.00 8.52
CA SER A 41 3.98 -6.87 8.56
C SER A 41 4.60 -7.09 7.18
N VAL A 42 4.19 -8.14 6.47
CA VAL A 42 4.67 -8.43 5.10
C VAL A 42 4.30 -7.29 4.16
N PHE A 43 3.07 -6.77 4.25
CA PHE A 43 2.66 -5.61 3.45
C PHE A 43 3.57 -4.40 3.69
N TYR A 44 3.78 -4.01 4.96
CA TYR A 44 4.58 -2.82 5.29
C TYR A 44 6.04 -2.96 4.87
N GLU A 45 6.64 -4.15 5.05
CA GLU A 45 8.01 -4.42 4.63
C GLU A 45 8.17 -4.36 3.11
N VAL A 46 7.31 -5.06 2.36
CA VAL A 46 7.38 -5.09 0.90
C VAL A 46 7.12 -3.70 0.32
N PHE A 47 6.12 -2.98 0.83
CA PHE A 47 5.79 -1.63 0.37
C PHE A 47 6.93 -0.66 0.64
N ARG A 48 7.52 -0.66 1.84
CA ARG A 48 8.68 0.19 2.18
C ARG A 48 9.90 -0.16 1.34
N LYS A 49 10.17 -1.45 1.12
CA LYS A 49 11.27 -1.89 0.25
C LYS A 49 11.10 -1.40 -1.19
N LYS A 50 9.86 -1.29 -1.68
CA LYS A 50 9.55 -0.89 -3.06
C LYS A 50 9.46 0.63 -3.25
N LEU A 51 8.90 1.37 -2.30
CA LEU A 51 8.60 2.80 -2.45
C LEU A 51 9.40 3.71 -1.50
N GLY A 52 10.24 3.14 -0.62
CA GLY A 52 11.05 3.90 0.33
C GLY A 52 10.27 4.51 1.50
N THR A 53 8.94 4.33 1.56
CA THR A 53 8.08 4.90 2.60
C THR A 53 7.05 3.90 3.11
N THR A 54 6.38 4.21 4.21
CA THR A 54 5.30 3.36 4.74
C THR A 54 3.98 3.63 4.01
N PRO A 55 3.09 2.63 3.90
CA PRO A 55 1.75 2.83 3.34
C PRO A 55 0.95 3.97 4.00
N ALA A 56 1.12 4.18 5.31
CA ALA A 56 0.43 5.23 6.06
C ALA A 56 0.97 6.62 5.71
N ALA A 57 2.29 6.79 5.66
CA ALA A 57 2.92 8.03 5.22
C ALA A 57 2.61 8.33 3.75
N TYR A 58 2.58 7.30 2.90
CA TYR A 58 2.20 7.42 1.49
C TYR A 58 0.77 7.97 1.32
N ARG A 59 -0.17 7.55 2.17
CA ARG A 59 -1.53 8.08 2.17
C ARG A 59 -1.61 9.54 2.65
N GLN A 60 -0.86 9.87 3.70
CA GLN A 60 -0.86 11.22 4.29
C GLN A 60 -0.19 12.27 3.40
N ASN A 61 0.78 11.88 2.56
CA ASN A 61 1.45 12.80 1.64
C ASN A 61 0.52 13.42 0.56
N LYS A 62 -0.77 13.08 0.53
CA LYS A 62 -1.77 13.79 -0.27
C LYS A 62 -2.35 15.05 0.39
N ASP A 63 -2.11 15.28 1.69
CA ASP A 63 -2.74 16.38 2.44
C ASP A 63 -1.86 17.64 2.57
N ASN A 64 -0.69 17.72 1.90
CA ASN A 64 0.23 18.87 2.00
C ASN A 64 0.40 19.66 0.68
N THR A 65 -0.63 19.70 -0.16
CA THR A 65 -0.71 20.60 -1.33
C THR A 65 -2.00 21.42 -1.26
N GLY A 66 -2.10 22.23 -0.20
CA GLY A 66 -3.07 23.30 -0.03
C GLY A 66 -2.37 24.51 0.57
#